data_AF-A0A0G2FVM9-F1
#
_entry.id   AF-A0A0G2FVM9-F1
#
_cell.length_a   1.000
_cell.length_b   1.000
_cell.length_c   1.000
_cell.angle_alpha   90.00
_cell.angle_beta   90.00
_cell.angle_gamma   90.00
#
_symmetry.space_group_name_H-M   'P 1'
#
loop_
_entity.id
_entity.type
_entity.pdbx_description
1 polymer ?
#
loop_
_entity_poly.entity_id
_entity_poly.type
_entity_poly.pdbx_seq_one_letter_code
_entity_poly.pdbx_strand_id
1 'polypeptide(L)'
;MQVKDDLVPSFDKAPDLRFTSLSSSGQVVEHKEHLTPPETPVDFVQEPELLWYKVRRHLQEPFSEFFGTMVMILFGDGVVAQVVLSDETKGDYQSISWGWGLAVMIGVYVGQKSGGHLNPAVTLSNCVFRGLPWSKFPVYFIAQLLGAMAGAFIVYFNYRLAIDNFEGGPGIRTVGRNTSSAGVFCTYPAPFMTRGGMFISDPWTGRKLGDYGGNV
;
A
#
# COMPACT_ATOMS: atom_id res chain seq x y z
N MET A 1 33.82 29.40 -15.61
CA MET A 1 32.48 28.82 -15.42
C MET A 1 32.50 28.14 -14.05
N GLN A 2 31.91 28.80 -13.06
CA GLN A 2 31.83 28.43 -11.64
C GLN A 2 30.37 28.07 -11.36
N VAL A 3 30.06 26.84 -10.92
CA VAL A 3 28.83 26.44 -10.22
C VAL A 3 29.16 25.18 -9.41
N LYS A 4 29.64 25.32 -8.16
CA LYS A 4 28.92 25.21 -6.87
C LYS A 4 28.74 23.76 -6.37
N ASP A 5 29.66 23.35 -5.50
CA ASP A 5 29.54 22.23 -4.55
C ASP A 5 29.20 22.73 -3.12
N ASP A 6 28.41 23.80 -3.01
CA ASP A 6 28.06 24.42 -1.71
C ASP A 6 26.74 23.89 -1.14
N LEU A 7 26.65 22.60 -0.77
CA LEU A 7 25.53 22.11 0.07
C LEU A 7 25.93 20.94 1.00
N VAL A 8 27.14 20.97 1.55
CA VAL A 8 27.42 20.27 2.81
C VAL A 8 27.55 21.33 3.90
N PRO A 9 26.63 21.43 4.87
CA PRO A 9 26.85 22.30 6.02
C PRO A 9 28.10 21.79 6.76
N SER A 10 29.17 22.59 6.74
CA SER A 10 30.36 22.34 7.55
C SER A 10 29.96 22.38 9.03
N PHE A 11 29.82 21.20 9.63
CA PHE A 11 29.61 21.00 11.06
C PHE A 11 30.95 20.99 11.83
N ASP A 12 32.01 21.61 11.29
CA ASP A 12 33.36 21.62 11.91
C ASP A 12 33.55 22.68 13.00
N LYS A 13 32.56 23.54 13.23
CA LYS A 13 32.61 24.51 14.34
C LYS A 13 31.56 24.18 15.39
N ALA A 14 32.00 23.52 16.46
CA ALA A 14 31.27 23.53 17.71
C ALA A 14 31.06 25.00 18.15
N PRO A 15 29.85 25.39 18.58
CA PRO A 15 29.61 26.74 19.08
C PRO A 15 30.36 26.95 20.40
N ASP A 16 31.19 28.00 20.48
CA ASP A 16 31.82 28.43 21.73
C ASP A 16 30.73 28.84 22.74
N LEU A 17 30.43 27.95 23.68
CA LEU A 17 29.48 28.22 24.75
C LEU A 17 30.11 29.19 25.75
N ARG A 18 29.59 30.42 25.81
CA ARG A 18 30.01 31.43 26.79
C ARG A 18 29.04 31.46 27.95
N PHE A 19 29.52 31.12 29.14
CA PHE A 19 28.78 31.29 30.38
C PHE A 19 29.45 32.35 31.24
N THR A 20 28.68 33.37 31.60
CA THR A 20 29.13 34.49 32.44
C THR A 20 28.55 34.30 33.83
N SER A 21 29.38 34.04 34.84
CA SER A 21 28.94 34.02 36.23
C SER A 21 29.49 35.24 36.98
N LEU A 22 28.64 35.83 37.82
CA LEU A 22 28.99 36.97 38.66
C LEU A 22 29.53 36.46 39.99
N SER A 23 30.80 36.75 40.28
CA SER A 23 31.39 36.51 41.60
C SER A 23 30.88 37.56 42.60
N SER A 24 30.80 37.18 43.87
CA SER A 24 30.29 38.02 44.98
C SER A 24 31.06 39.35 45.18
N SER A 25 32.20 39.55 44.51
CA SER A 25 33.00 40.78 44.50
C SER A 25 32.77 41.67 43.26
N GLY A 26 31.74 41.40 42.46
CA GLY A 26 31.34 42.26 41.33
C GLY A 26 32.25 42.20 40.10
N GLN A 27 33.18 41.24 40.04
CA GLN A 27 34.01 41.01 38.85
C GLN A 27 33.41 39.91 37.96
N VAL A 28 33.36 40.21 36.67
CA VAL A 28 32.94 39.29 35.60
C VAL A 28 34.12 38.38 35.26
N VAL A 29 34.01 37.09 35.56
CA VAL A 29 35.03 36.10 35.20
C VAL A 29 34.53 35.31 33.99
N GLU A 30 35.20 35.45 32.84
CA GLU A 30 34.87 34.75 31.61
C GLU A 30 35.62 33.41 31.58
N HIS A 31 34.89 32.30 31.74
CA HIS A 31 35.46 30.95 31.58
C HIS A 31 35.30 30.52 30.12
N LYS A 32 36.43 30.37 29.41
CA LYS A 32 36.48 29.72 28.09
C LYS A 32 36.89 28.27 28.26
N GLU A 33 35.96 27.35 28.05
CA GLU A 33 36.26 25.92 27.99
C GLU A 33 36.33 25.51 26.51
N HIS A 34 37.53 25.15 26.06
CA HIS A 34 37.75 24.67 24.69
C HIS A 34 37.49 23.16 24.68
N LEU A 35 36.28 22.77 24.27
CA LEU A 35 35.97 21.37 23.99
C LEU A 35 36.80 20.93 22.78
N THR A 36 37.94 20.27 23.03
CA THR A 36 38.68 19.59 21.96
C THR A 36 37.76 18.49 21.41
N PRO A 37 37.51 18.43 20.09
CA PRO A 37 36.85 17.30 19.48
C PRO A 37 37.60 16.02 19.89
N PRO A 38 36.91 14.89 20.16
CA PRO A 38 37.60 13.64 20.46
C PRO A 38 38.60 13.33 19.33
N GLU A 39 39.90 13.28 19.64
CA GLU A 39 40.97 13.02 18.67
C GLU A 39 40.90 11.63 18.04
N THR A 40 40.11 10.73 18.63
CA THR A 40 39.83 9.43 18.04
C THR A 40 38.53 9.50 17.23
N PRO A 41 38.54 9.17 15.92
CA PRO A 41 37.33 8.74 15.25
C PRO A 41 36.70 7.68 16.15
N VAL A 42 35.44 7.89 16.54
CA VAL A 42 34.70 6.83 17.20
C VAL A 42 34.52 5.78 16.11
N ASP A 43 35.40 4.79 16.09
CA ASP A 43 35.26 3.63 15.24
C ASP A 43 33.98 2.95 15.70
N PHE A 44 32.86 3.27 15.04
CA PHE A 44 31.66 2.48 15.13
C PHE A 44 32.08 1.09 14.68
N VAL A 45 32.27 0.19 15.64
CA VAL A 45 32.50 -1.23 15.37
C VAL A 45 31.35 -1.63 14.46
N GLN A 46 31.68 -1.81 13.17
CA GLN A 46 30.71 -2.22 12.19
C GLN A 46 30.46 -3.70 12.45
N GLU A 47 29.52 -3.97 13.35
CA GLU A 47 29.11 -5.31 13.73
C GLU A 47 28.88 -6.13 12.44
N PRO A 48 29.43 -7.34 12.32
CA PRO A 48 29.27 -8.15 11.12
C PRO A 48 27.77 -8.37 10.90
N GLU A 49 27.23 -7.74 9.86
CA GLU A 49 25.81 -7.81 9.52
C GLU A 49 25.41 -9.27 9.30
N LEU A 50 24.78 -9.88 10.32
CA LEU A 50 24.34 -11.27 10.31
C LEU A 50 23.50 -11.54 9.06
N LEU A 51 23.85 -12.56 8.29
CA LEU A 51 23.19 -12.87 7.01
C LEU A 51 21.66 -13.06 7.16
N TRP A 52 21.23 -13.62 8.30
CA TRP A 52 19.83 -13.75 8.68
C TRP A 52 19.08 -12.42 8.73
N TYR A 53 19.73 -11.36 9.20
CA TYR A 53 19.13 -10.03 9.27
C TYR A 53 18.86 -9.44 7.88
N LYS A 54 19.82 -9.60 6.95
CA LYS A 54 19.67 -9.18 5.55
C LYS A 54 18.54 -9.94 4.86
N VAL A 55 18.52 -11.27 4.99
CA VAL A 55 17.47 -12.14 4.41
C VAL A 55 16.10 -11.76 4.97
N ARG A 56 15.97 -11.62 6.29
CA ARG A 56 14.72 -11.22 6.94
C ARG A 56 14.23 -9.87 6.43
N ARG A 57 15.10 -8.87 6.30
CA ARG A 57 14.73 -7.55 5.75
C ARG A 57 14.25 -7.64 4.31
N HIS A 58 14.94 -8.40 3.46
CA HIS A 58 14.54 -8.55 2.06
C HIS A 58 13.21 -9.29 1.88
N LEU A 59 12.89 -10.23 2.75
CA LEU A 59 11.61 -10.94 2.72
C LEU A 59 10.47 -10.14 3.37
N GLN A 60 10.76 -9.25 4.32
CA GLN A 60 9.75 -8.42 4.97
C GLN A 60 8.98 -7.53 3.98
N GLU A 61 9.66 -7.00 2.96
CA GLU A 61 9.03 -6.19 1.90
C GLU A 61 7.94 -6.99 1.14
N PRO A 62 8.24 -8.12 0.46
CA PRO A 62 7.23 -8.89 -0.26
C PRO A 62 6.15 -9.48 0.65
N PHE A 63 6.49 -9.89 1.88
CA PHE A 63 5.45 -10.34 2.82
C PHE A 63 4.49 -9.21 3.19
N SER A 64 4.96 -7.98 3.35
CA SER A 64 4.11 -6.83 3.64
C SER A 64 3.16 -6.51 2.48
N GLU A 65 3.64 -6.59 1.24
CA GLU A 65 2.78 -6.47 0.04
C GLU A 65 1.75 -7.59 -0.04
N PHE A 66 2.16 -8.85 0.21
CA PHE A 66 1.25 -10.00 0.22
C PHE A 66 0.11 -9.81 1.23
N PHE A 67 0.44 -9.52 2.50
CA PHE A 67 -0.57 -9.36 3.54
C PHE A 67 -1.41 -8.10 3.35
N GLY A 68 -0.82 -7.00 2.87
CA GLY A 68 -1.55 -5.78 2.57
C GLY A 68 -2.58 -5.99 1.45
N THR A 69 -2.19 -6.64 0.35
CA THR A 69 -3.10 -6.92 -0.77
C THR A 69 -4.15 -7.97 -0.37
N MET A 70 -3.78 -8.99 0.41
CA MET A 70 -4.73 -9.97 0.94
C MET A 70 -5.83 -9.32 1.77
N VAL A 71 -5.46 -8.42 2.70
CA VAL A 71 -6.43 -7.73 3.55
C VAL A 71 -7.30 -6.76 2.73
N MET A 72 -6.70 -6.04 1.78
CA MET A 72 -7.44 -5.16 0.87
C MET A 72 -8.51 -5.93 0.08
N ILE A 73 -8.16 -7.09 -0.50
CA ILE A 73 -9.11 -7.91 -1.25
C ILE A 73 -10.14 -8.56 -0.32
N LEU A 74 -9.74 -9.02 0.86
CA LEU A 74 -10.66 -9.65 1.81
C LEU A 74 -11.82 -8.71 2.19
N PHE A 75 -11.52 -7.45 2.50
CA PHE A 75 -12.56 -6.47 2.83
C PHE A 75 -13.25 -5.89 1.58
N GLY A 76 -12.51 -5.67 0.48
CA GLY A 76 -13.05 -5.14 -0.78
C GLY A 76 -14.04 -6.10 -1.44
N ASP A 77 -13.64 -7.34 -1.67
CA ASP A 77 -14.53 -8.36 -2.24
C ASP A 77 -15.58 -8.79 -1.23
N GLY A 78 -15.28 -8.77 0.07
CA GLY A 78 -16.25 -9.09 1.14
C GLY A 78 -17.46 -8.17 1.16
N VAL A 79 -17.27 -6.85 1.03
CA VAL A 79 -18.39 -5.90 0.96
C VAL A 79 -19.22 -6.10 -0.32
N VAL A 80 -18.56 -6.37 -1.45
CA VAL A 80 -19.27 -6.65 -2.73
C VAL A 80 -20.06 -7.95 -2.62
N ALA A 81 -19.46 -9.00 -2.05
CA ALA A 81 -20.12 -10.28 -1.80
C ALA A 81 -21.36 -10.10 -0.95
N GLN A 82 -21.28 -9.30 0.11
CA GLN A 82 -22.42 -9.03 0.98
C GLN A 82 -23.55 -8.31 0.24
N VAL A 83 -23.26 -7.28 -0.55
CA VAL A 83 -24.30 -6.55 -1.30
C VAL A 83 -24.93 -7.44 -2.37
N VAL A 84 -24.11 -8.08 -3.21
CA VAL A 84 -24.59 -8.89 -4.35
C VAL A 84 -25.33 -10.14 -3.89
N LEU A 85 -24.80 -10.89 -2.93
CA LEU A 85 -25.41 -12.15 -2.48
C LEU A 85 -26.64 -11.94 -1.59
N SER A 86 -26.85 -10.73 -1.09
CA SER A 86 -28.05 -10.37 -0.34
C SER A 86 -29.14 -9.71 -1.20
N ASP A 87 -28.97 -9.67 -2.51
CA ASP A 87 -29.89 -8.98 -3.44
C ASP A 87 -30.11 -7.51 -3.02
N GLU A 88 -29.01 -6.82 -2.67
CA GLU A 88 -28.97 -5.41 -2.23
C GLU A 88 -29.77 -5.11 -0.94
N THR A 89 -30.21 -6.14 -0.21
CA THR A 89 -30.94 -5.95 1.06
C THR A 89 -30.05 -5.68 2.27
N LYS A 90 -28.76 -6.07 2.21
CA LYS A 90 -27.78 -5.92 3.31
C LYS A 90 -26.65 -4.93 2.99
N GLY A 91 -26.84 -4.10 1.98
CA GLY A 91 -25.97 -2.99 1.63
C GLY A 91 -26.31 -2.41 0.27
N ASP A 92 -25.81 -1.22 0.00
CA ASP A 92 -26.05 -0.46 -1.22
C ASP A 92 -24.70 -0.04 -1.85
N TYR A 93 -24.70 0.54 -3.04
CA TYR A 93 -23.53 1.04 -3.74
C TYR A 93 -22.64 1.94 -2.87
N GLN A 94 -23.25 2.76 -2.01
CA GLN A 94 -22.53 3.62 -1.09
C GLN A 94 -21.72 2.81 -0.06
N SER A 95 -22.27 1.68 0.41
CA SER A 95 -21.57 0.78 1.32
C SER A 95 -20.37 0.09 0.65
N ILE A 96 -20.48 -0.25 -0.64
CA ILE A 96 -19.36 -0.78 -1.43
C ILE A 96 -18.25 0.27 -1.53
N SER A 97 -18.61 1.52 -1.83
CA SER A 97 -17.65 2.62 -1.98
C SER A 97 -16.87 2.90 -0.68
N TRP A 98 -17.58 2.99 0.45
CA TRP A 98 -16.93 3.14 1.76
C TRP A 98 -16.14 1.91 2.18
N GLY A 99 -16.67 0.71 1.93
CA GLY A 99 -16.01 -0.56 2.24
C GLY A 99 -14.68 -0.70 1.50
N TRP A 100 -14.64 -0.39 0.21
CA TRP A 100 -13.40 -0.36 -0.57
C TRP A 100 -12.42 0.72 -0.09
N GLY A 101 -12.90 1.93 0.21
CA GLY A 101 -12.05 2.99 0.76
C GLY A 101 -11.37 2.58 2.07
N LEU A 102 -12.12 1.96 2.98
CA LEU A 102 -11.58 1.44 4.24
C LEU A 102 -10.67 0.23 4.02
N ALA A 103 -11.01 -0.67 3.10
CA ALA A 103 -10.19 -1.82 2.74
C ALA A 103 -8.80 -1.40 2.24
N VAL A 104 -8.73 -0.39 1.37
CA VAL A 104 -7.46 0.18 0.89
C VAL A 104 -6.67 0.81 2.03
N MET A 105 -7.32 1.60 2.88
CA MET A 105 -6.69 2.22 4.06
C MET A 105 -6.03 1.17 4.98
N ILE A 106 -6.78 0.12 5.33
CA ILE A 106 -6.27 -0.95 6.19
C ILE A 106 -5.16 -1.73 5.47
N GLY A 107 -5.35 -2.02 4.18
CA GLY A 107 -4.33 -2.67 3.36
C GLY A 107 -3.01 -1.91 3.36
N VAL A 108 -3.05 -0.58 3.19
CA VAL A 108 -1.85 0.29 3.18
C VAL A 108 -1.18 0.30 4.55
N TYR A 109 -1.96 0.30 5.62
CA TYR A 109 -1.44 0.22 6.99
C TYR A 109 -0.68 -1.10 7.24
N VAL A 110 -1.22 -2.23 6.77
CA VAL A 110 -0.55 -3.55 6.84
C VAL A 110 0.67 -3.60 5.90
N GLY A 111 0.59 -2.94 4.75
CA GLY A 111 1.64 -2.81 3.74
C GLY A 111 2.74 -1.78 4.06
N GLN A 112 2.70 -1.13 5.23
CA GLN A 112 3.57 0.02 5.51
C GLN A 112 5.08 -0.31 5.42
N LYS A 113 5.47 -1.58 5.64
CA LYS A 113 6.89 -1.98 5.60
C LYS A 113 7.47 -1.99 4.18
N SER A 114 6.66 -2.24 3.15
CA SER A 114 7.10 -2.24 1.76
C SER A 114 6.92 -0.89 1.05
N GLY A 115 6.25 0.07 1.71
CA GLY A 115 5.78 1.32 1.10
C GLY A 115 4.30 1.28 0.69
N GLY A 116 3.61 0.17 0.93
CA GLY A 116 2.15 0.04 0.74
C GLY A 116 1.74 0.24 -0.71
N HIS A 117 2.42 -0.41 -1.66
CA HIS A 117 2.07 -0.25 -3.08
C HIS A 117 0.74 -0.96 -3.39
N LEU A 118 0.60 -2.21 -2.95
CA LEU A 118 -0.57 -3.09 -3.03
C LEU A 118 -1.17 -3.29 -4.42
N ASN A 119 -0.53 -2.71 -5.43
CA ASN A 119 -1.00 -2.58 -6.79
C ASN A 119 0.21 -2.61 -7.73
N PRO A 120 0.21 -3.52 -8.72
CA PRO A 120 1.22 -3.57 -9.77
C PRO A 120 1.40 -2.25 -10.51
N ALA A 121 0.33 -1.51 -10.80
CA ALA A 121 0.39 -0.24 -11.53
C ALA A 121 1.07 0.87 -10.72
N VAL A 122 0.85 0.89 -9.40
CA VAL A 122 1.52 1.83 -8.47
C VAL A 122 3.00 1.46 -8.35
N THR A 123 3.31 0.18 -8.25
CA THR A 123 4.69 -0.32 -8.22
C THR A 123 5.44 0.07 -9.51
N LEU A 124 4.79 -0.10 -10.67
CA LEU A 124 5.35 0.30 -11.97
C LEU A 124 5.57 1.81 -12.05
N SER A 125 4.61 2.60 -11.59
CA SER A 125 4.73 4.07 -11.54
C SER A 125 5.91 4.50 -10.66
N ASN A 126 6.13 3.83 -9.53
CA ASN A 126 7.29 4.09 -8.67
C ASN A 126 8.62 3.64 -9.32
N CYS A 127 8.63 2.60 -10.15
CA CYS A 127 9.81 2.23 -10.96
C CYS A 127 10.16 3.32 -11.99
N VAL A 128 9.15 3.91 -12.64
CA VAL A 128 9.35 4.93 -13.69
C VAL A 128 9.70 6.29 -13.10
N PHE A 129 8.98 6.74 -12.07
CA PHE A 129 9.07 8.14 -11.59
C PHE A 129 9.87 8.31 -10.30
N ARG A 130 9.92 7.30 -9.42
CA ARG A 130 10.59 7.39 -8.10
C ARG A 130 11.90 6.59 -7.99
N GLY A 131 12.31 5.93 -9.06
CA GLY A 131 13.59 5.20 -9.10
C GLY A 131 13.61 3.91 -8.30
N LEU A 132 12.45 3.23 -8.12
CA LEU A 132 12.44 1.88 -7.55
C LEU A 132 13.24 0.93 -8.47
N PRO A 133 14.20 0.14 -7.97
CA PRO A 133 14.97 -0.77 -8.80
C PRO A 133 14.05 -1.77 -9.53
N TRP A 134 14.19 -1.85 -10.84
CA TRP A 134 13.38 -2.71 -11.72
C TRP A 134 13.44 -4.19 -11.33
N SER A 135 14.52 -4.65 -10.71
CA SER A 135 14.66 -6.02 -10.20
C SER A 135 13.67 -6.36 -9.07
N LYS A 136 13.14 -5.36 -8.34
CA LYS A 136 12.14 -5.57 -7.29
C LYS A 136 10.71 -5.67 -7.83
N PHE A 137 10.44 -5.16 -9.02
CA PHE A 137 9.13 -5.18 -9.64
C PHE A 137 8.50 -6.59 -9.72
N PRO A 138 9.17 -7.63 -10.28
CA PRO A 138 8.56 -8.96 -10.39
C PRO A 138 8.28 -9.60 -9.03
N VAL A 139 9.12 -9.32 -8.02
CA VAL A 139 8.93 -9.83 -6.66
C VAL A 139 7.68 -9.23 -6.02
N TYR A 140 7.49 -7.91 -6.16
CA TYR A 140 6.30 -7.21 -5.68
C TYR A 140 5.04 -7.66 -6.43
N PHE A 141 5.13 -7.82 -7.76
CA PHE A 141 4.03 -8.29 -8.59
C PHE A 141 3.53 -9.68 -8.14
N ILE A 142 4.45 -10.63 -7.94
CA ILE A 142 4.11 -11.99 -7.50
C ILE A 142 3.52 -11.95 -6.08
N ALA A 143 4.10 -11.16 -5.17
CA ALA A 143 3.59 -11.03 -3.81
C ALA A 143 2.16 -10.46 -3.79
N GLN A 144 1.89 -9.41 -4.56
CA GLN A 144 0.56 -8.80 -4.70
C GLN A 144 -0.43 -9.78 -5.33
N LEU A 145 -0.04 -10.50 -6.39
CA LEU A 145 -0.89 -11.48 -7.06
C LEU A 145 -1.28 -12.62 -6.10
N LEU A 146 -0.30 -13.19 -5.39
CA LEU A 146 -0.56 -14.25 -4.42
C LEU A 146 -1.40 -13.73 -3.25
N GLY A 147 -1.18 -12.50 -2.79
CA GLY A 147 -1.97 -11.86 -1.75
C GLY A 147 -3.42 -11.70 -2.18
N ALA A 148 -3.66 -11.20 -3.39
CA ALA A 148 -4.99 -11.06 -3.95
C ALA A 148 -5.70 -12.40 -4.11
N MET A 149 -5.00 -13.42 -4.63
CA MET A 149 -5.53 -14.78 -4.75
C MET A 149 -5.91 -15.37 -3.38
N ALA A 150 -5.07 -15.18 -2.36
CA ALA A 150 -5.37 -15.65 -1.01
C ALA A 150 -6.58 -14.94 -0.40
N GLY A 151 -6.68 -13.62 -0.56
CA GLY A 151 -7.83 -12.82 -0.12
C GLY A 151 -9.13 -13.29 -0.77
N ALA A 152 -9.14 -13.41 -2.11
CA ALA A 152 -10.28 -13.88 -2.88
C ALA A 152 -10.68 -15.31 -2.50
N PHE A 153 -9.70 -16.19 -2.25
CA PHE A 153 -9.96 -17.57 -1.81
C PHE A 153 -10.65 -17.62 -0.43
N ILE A 154 -10.22 -16.77 0.51
CA ILE A 154 -10.84 -16.68 1.84
C ILE A 154 -12.28 -16.19 1.72
N VAL A 155 -12.53 -15.13 0.93
CA VAL A 155 -13.87 -14.61 0.68
C VAL A 155 -14.74 -15.68 0.02
N TYR A 156 -14.22 -16.36 -1.00
CA TYR A 156 -14.93 -17.45 -1.66
C TYR A 156 -15.35 -18.56 -0.70
N PHE A 157 -14.44 -19.00 0.17
CA PHE A 157 -14.74 -20.03 1.15
C PHE A 157 -15.79 -19.56 2.17
N ASN A 158 -15.66 -18.32 2.67
CA ASN A 158 -16.60 -17.74 3.63
C ASN A 158 -18.02 -17.58 3.06
N TYR A 159 -18.14 -17.20 1.79
CA TYR A 159 -19.43 -16.99 1.11
C TYR A 159 -19.90 -18.18 0.28
N ARG A 160 -19.24 -19.35 0.36
CA ARG A 160 -19.54 -20.51 -0.50
C ARG A 160 -21.02 -20.89 -0.48
N LEU A 161 -21.62 -20.99 0.71
CA LEU A 161 -23.03 -21.36 0.87
C LEU A 161 -23.98 -20.28 0.34
N ALA A 162 -23.63 -19.01 0.55
CA ALA A 162 -24.41 -17.89 0.02
C ALA A 162 -24.37 -17.85 -1.51
N ILE A 163 -23.21 -18.13 -2.10
CA ILE A 163 -23.05 -18.23 -3.55
C ILE A 163 -23.85 -19.42 -4.12
N ASP A 164 -23.75 -20.59 -3.49
CA ASP A 164 -24.49 -21.77 -3.94
C ASP A 164 -26.01 -21.54 -3.87
N ASN A 165 -26.50 -20.78 -2.88
CA ASN A 165 -27.92 -20.38 -2.80
C ASN A 165 -28.30 -19.34 -3.88
N PHE A 166 -27.45 -18.34 -4.08
CA PHE A 166 -27.68 -17.27 -5.07
C PHE A 166 -27.69 -17.80 -6.52
N GLU A 167 -26.83 -18.78 -6.83
CA GLU A 167 -26.74 -19.40 -8.16
C GLU A 167 -27.72 -20.57 -8.37
N GLY A 168 -28.52 -20.92 -7.34
CA GLY A 168 -29.60 -21.91 -7.44
C GLY A 168 -29.16 -23.37 -7.29
N GLY A 169 -27.96 -23.63 -6.75
CA GLY A 169 -27.51 -24.98 -6.45
C GLY A 169 -25.99 -25.10 -6.21
N PRO A 170 -25.55 -26.19 -5.55
CA PRO A 170 -24.13 -26.40 -5.26
C PRO A 170 -23.31 -26.62 -6.53
N GLY A 171 -22.21 -25.88 -6.68
CA GLY A 171 -21.25 -26.07 -7.78
C GLY A 171 -21.63 -25.40 -9.10
N ILE A 172 -22.74 -24.66 -9.15
CA ILE A 172 -23.07 -23.78 -10.28
C ILE A 172 -22.20 -22.53 -10.14
N ARG A 173 -21.45 -22.20 -11.21
CA ARG A 173 -20.57 -21.02 -11.28
C ARG A 173 -20.73 -20.36 -12.63
N THR A 174 -21.54 -19.31 -12.68
CA THR A 174 -21.90 -18.64 -13.92
C THR A 174 -21.18 -17.31 -14.07
N VAL A 175 -20.92 -16.93 -15.33
CA VAL A 175 -20.35 -15.63 -15.70
C VAL A 175 -21.30 -15.00 -16.73
N GLY A 176 -21.75 -13.77 -16.47
CA GLY A 176 -22.55 -12.98 -17.43
C GLY A 176 -24.05 -13.27 -17.46
N ARG A 177 -24.57 -14.09 -16.54
CA ARG A 177 -26.02 -14.26 -16.31
C ARG A 177 -26.51 -13.32 -15.21
N ASN A 178 -27.80 -13.02 -15.13
CA ASN A 178 -28.36 -12.14 -14.09
C ASN A 178 -28.09 -12.64 -12.65
N THR A 179 -27.87 -13.94 -12.47
CA THR A 179 -27.51 -14.58 -11.18
C THR A 179 -26.00 -14.84 -11.04
N SER A 180 -25.15 -14.13 -11.78
CA SER A 180 -23.70 -14.39 -11.84
C SER A 180 -22.97 -13.91 -10.58
N SER A 181 -22.36 -14.83 -9.84
CA SER A 181 -21.52 -14.51 -8.67
C SER A 181 -20.13 -13.99 -9.03
N ALA A 182 -19.70 -14.14 -10.30
CA ALA A 182 -18.35 -13.77 -10.74
C ALA A 182 -18.02 -12.29 -10.57
N GLY A 183 -19.03 -11.40 -10.62
CA GLY A 183 -18.87 -9.95 -10.45
C GLY A 183 -18.38 -9.52 -9.06
N VAL A 184 -18.39 -10.45 -8.09
CA VAL A 184 -17.84 -10.24 -6.74
C VAL A 184 -16.31 -10.17 -6.77
N PHE A 185 -15.66 -11.00 -7.60
CA PHE A 185 -14.20 -11.15 -7.61
C PHE A 185 -13.52 -10.42 -8.76
N CYS A 186 -14.24 -10.17 -9.86
CA CYS A 186 -13.71 -9.54 -11.06
C CYS A 186 -14.68 -8.51 -11.59
N THR A 187 -14.15 -7.41 -12.13
CA THR A 187 -14.95 -6.39 -12.78
C THR A 187 -15.27 -6.81 -14.21
N TYR A 188 -16.56 -6.78 -14.56
CA TYR A 188 -17.04 -7.06 -15.91
C TYR A 188 -17.63 -5.79 -16.55
N PRO A 189 -17.48 -5.61 -17.87
CA PRO A 189 -18.06 -4.46 -18.56
C PRO A 189 -19.58 -4.56 -18.61
N ALA A 190 -20.21 -3.38 -18.71
CA ALA A 190 -21.63 -3.31 -18.99
C ALA A 190 -21.94 -3.83 -20.42
N PRO A 191 -23.09 -4.50 -20.64
CA PRO A 191 -23.40 -5.19 -21.91
C PRO A 191 -23.51 -4.26 -23.13
N PHE A 192 -23.70 -2.95 -22.92
CA PHE A 192 -23.81 -1.94 -23.97
C PHE A 192 -22.47 -1.27 -24.34
N MET A 193 -21.36 -1.59 -23.67
CA MET A 193 -20.08 -0.89 -23.85
C MET A 193 -19.20 -1.55 -24.92
N THR A 194 -18.66 -0.76 -25.85
CA THR A 194 -17.70 -1.24 -26.85
C THR A 194 -16.28 -1.33 -26.28
N ARG A 195 -15.43 -2.20 -26.83
CA ARG A 195 -14.02 -2.38 -26.38
C ARG A 195 -13.22 -1.06 -26.38
N GLY A 196 -13.48 -0.19 -27.35
CA GLY A 196 -12.85 1.15 -27.41
C GLY A 196 -13.40 2.11 -26.34
N GLY A 197 -14.70 2.03 -26.03
CA GLY A 197 -15.31 2.76 -24.92
C GLY A 197 -14.74 2.36 -23.56
N MET A 198 -14.52 1.06 -23.34
CA MET A 198 -13.91 0.53 -22.11
C MET A 198 -12.50 1.07 -21.86
N PHE A 199 -11.64 1.03 -22.88
CA PHE A 199 -10.26 1.50 -22.76
C PHE A 199 -10.18 3.00 -22.48
N ILE A 200 -11.12 3.80 -23.01
CA ILE A 200 -11.18 5.24 -22.74
C ILE A 200 -11.82 5.51 -21.37
N SER A 201 -12.80 4.71 -20.94
CA SER A 201 -13.46 4.91 -19.66
C SER A 201 -12.59 4.51 -18.46
N ASP A 202 -11.75 3.48 -18.61
CA ASP A 202 -10.96 2.92 -17.51
C ASP A 202 -9.97 3.91 -16.89
N PRO A 203 -9.21 4.73 -17.65
CA PRO A 203 -8.33 5.73 -17.06
C PRO A 203 -9.06 7.00 -16.60
N TRP A 204 -10.22 7.33 -17.20
CA TRP A 204 -10.78 8.68 -17.13
C TRP A 204 -12.10 8.82 -16.37
N THR A 205 -12.95 7.79 -16.33
CA THR A 205 -14.37 8.02 -15.99
C THR A 205 -14.89 7.32 -14.75
N GLY A 206 -14.24 6.28 -14.23
CA GLY A 206 -14.58 5.67 -12.92
C GLY A 206 -16.07 5.37 -12.67
N ARG A 207 -16.91 5.32 -13.72
CA ARG A 207 -18.36 5.31 -13.60
C ARG A 207 -18.84 3.87 -13.71
N LYS A 208 -19.14 3.24 -12.57
CA LYS A 208 -20.09 2.14 -12.57
C LYS A 208 -21.46 2.74 -12.89
N LEU A 209 -21.92 2.55 -14.12
CA LEU A 209 -23.31 2.81 -14.51
C LEU A 209 -24.19 1.70 -13.91
N GLY A 210 -24.37 1.75 -12.60
CA GLY A 210 -25.53 1.15 -11.96
C GLY A 210 -26.66 2.16 -12.08
N ASP A 211 -27.41 2.08 -13.18
CA ASP A 211 -28.86 2.36 -13.24
C ASP A 211 -29.31 2.29 -14.71
N TYR A 212 -29.62 1.08 -15.18
CA TYR A 212 -30.53 0.90 -16.32
C TYR A 212 -31.37 -0.35 -16.06
N GLY A 213 -32.37 -0.19 -15.19
CA GLY A 213 -33.58 -1.01 -15.26
C GLY A 213 -34.19 -0.82 -16.66
N GLY A 214 -34.18 -1.89 -17.46
CA GLY A 214 -34.67 -1.86 -18.83
C GLY A 214 -34.89 -3.26 -19.36
N ASN A 215 -36.12 -3.74 -19.19
CA ASN A 215 -36.69 -4.97 -19.71
C ASN A 215 -36.13 -5.40 -21.09
N VAL A 216 -35.58 -6.60 -21.16
CA VAL A 216 -35.86 -7.64 -22.18
C VAL A 216 -35.40 -9.01 -21.68
#